data_AF-A0A9D0YPC5-F1
#
_entry.id   AF-A0A9D0YPC5-F1
#
_cell.length_a   1.000
_cell.length_b   1.000
_cell.length_c   1.000
_cell.angle_alpha   90.00
_cell.angle_beta   90.00
_cell.angle_gamma   90.00
#
_symmetry.space_group_name_H-M   'P 1'
#
loop_
_entity.id
_entity.type
_entity.pdbx_description
1 polymer ?
#
loop_
_entity_poly.entity_id
_entity_poly.type
_entity_poly.pdbx_seq_one_letter_code
_entity_poly.pdbx_strand_id
1 'polypeptide(L)'
;MAVTVKKVTAGKIKVVTLHTKNVYRAFDNYFQKAFYLEKDLCANVGQALKTLKRLQASVEELKILLEKAKNLPEELKKQAEEVINEAQKSIEKGLEMKRRLKEFEASSNIYRKNPNEENRERVKKAIENLNWPSEGNKTLWEYVQSCNPWKKYLKKRIDF
;
A
#
# COMPACT_ATOMS: atom_id res chain seq x y z
N MET A 1 36.82 8.49 -18.41
CA MET A 1 36.60 7.87 -17.08
C MET A 1 35.69 6.66 -17.27
N ALA A 2 36.21 5.45 -17.15
CA ALA A 2 35.39 4.24 -17.20
C ALA A 2 34.59 4.16 -15.89
N VAL A 3 33.27 4.32 -15.98
CA VAL A 3 32.38 4.12 -14.82
C VAL A 3 32.43 2.63 -14.48
N THR A 4 33.17 2.29 -13.44
CA THR A 4 33.20 0.93 -12.90
C THR A 4 31.82 0.61 -12.35
N VAL A 5 31.02 -0.11 -13.14
CA VAL A 5 29.76 -0.69 -12.68
C VAL A 5 30.10 -1.63 -11.53
N LYS A 6 29.82 -1.22 -10.29
CA LYS A 6 30.04 -2.05 -9.11
C LYS A 6 29.39 -3.42 -9.36
N LYS A 7 30.21 -4.48 -9.35
CA LYS A 7 29.77 -5.84 -9.63
C LYS A 7 28.68 -6.22 -8.64
N VAL A 8 27.51 -6.64 -9.14
CA VAL A 8 26.43 -7.16 -8.29
C VAL A 8 26.88 -8.51 -7.72
N THR A 9 26.85 -8.65 -6.40
CA THR A 9 27.27 -9.88 -5.70
C THR A 9 26.05 -10.65 -5.21
N ALA A 10 26.20 -11.98 -5.09
CA ALA A 10 25.19 -12.84 -4.48
C ALA A 10 24.86 -12.40 -3.04
N GLY A 11 25.86 -11.92 -2.28
CA GLY A 11 25.66 -11.36 -0.94
C GLY A 11 24.74 -10.14 -0.96
N LYS A 12 24.92 -9.21 -1.91
CA LYS A 12 24.02 -8.05 -2.05
C LYS A 12 22.57 -8.49 -2.33
N ILE A 13 22.39 -9.45 -3.21
CA ILE A 13 21.05 -9.97 -3.53
C ILE A 13 20.42 -10.63 -2.31
N LYS A 14 21.14 -11.46 -1.55
CA LYS A 14 20.64 -12.04 -0.29
C LYS A 14 20.14 -10.97 0.68
N VAL A 15 20.91 -9.91 0.86
CA VAL A 15 20.56 -8.80 1.77
C VAL A 15 19.29 -8.10 1.30
N VAL A 16 19.20 -7.75 0.02
CA VAL A 16 18.01 -7.06 -0.52
C VAL A 16 16.79 -7.97 -0.53
N THR A 17 16.93 -9.27 -0.87
CA THR A 17 15.86 -10.26 -0.76
C THR A 17 15.31 -10.33 0.67
N LEU A 18 16.19 -10.42 1.68
CA LEU A 18 15.78 -10.46 3.08
C LEU A 18 15.12 -9.13 3.51
N HIS A 19 15.64 -8.00 3.05
CA HIS A 19 15.03 -6.69 3.31
C HIS A 19 13.62 -6.61 2.72
N THR A 20 13.45 -6.91 1.43
CA THR A 20 12.13 -6.94 0.76
C THR A 20 11.18 -7.87 1.49
N LYS A 21 11.65 -9.05 1.92
CA LYS A 21 10.87 -10.02 2.70
C LYS A 21 10.35 -9.44 4.01
N ASN A 22 11.22 -8.76 4.74
CA ASN A 22 10.84 -8.13 6.00
C ASN A 22 9.86 -6.97 5.79
N VAL A 23 10.02 -6.20 4.71
CA VAL A 23 9.15 -5.07 4.41
C VAL A 23 7.75 -5.52 4.01
N TYR A 24 7.58 -6.55 3.17
CA TYR A 24 6.23 -7.01 2.81
C TYR A 24 5.52 -7.66 4.00
N ARG A 25 6.24 -8.42 4.83
CA ARG A 25 5.69 -8.98 6.08
C ARG A 25 5.25 -7.89 7.06
N ALA A 26 6.00 -6.80 7.17
CA ALA A 26 5.60 -5.66 7.98
C ALA A 26 4.32 -5.02 7.42
N PHE A 27 4.23 -4.80 6.11
CA PHE A 27 3.02 -4.30 5.46
C PHE A 27 1.82 -5.21 5.75
N ASP A 28 1.94 -6.51 5.53
CA ASP A 28 0.85 -7.46 5.75
C ASP A 28 0.44 -7.50 7.22
N ASN A 29 1.38 -7.41 8.15
CA ASN A 29 1.08 -7.34 9.58
C ASN A 29 0.29 -6.09 9.95
N TYR A 30 0.66 -4.91 9.42
CA TYR A 30 -0.13 -3.69 9.62
C TYR A 30 -1.51 -3.83 9.02
N PHE A 31 -1.63 -4.41 7.83
CA PHE A 31 -2.91 -4.67 7.17
C PHE A 31 -3.81 -5.59 8.00
N GLN A 32 -3.26 -6.72 8.48
CA GLN A 32 -3.96 -7.68 9.32
C GLN A 32 -4.41 -7.04 10.65
N LYS A 33 -3.52 -6.29 11.31
CA LYS A 33 -3.85 -5.58 12.55
C LYS A 33 -4.97 -4.57 12.36
N ALA A 34 -4.93 -3.81 11.27
CA ALA A 34 -5.94 -2.81 10.95
C ALA A 34 -7.31 -3.44 10.71
N PHE A 35 -7.39 -4.43 9.81
CA PHE A 35 -8.66 -4.86 9.26
C PHE A 35 -9.22 -6.18 9.81
N TYR A 36 -8.38 -7.03 10.42
CA TYR A 36 -8.80 -8.38 10.84
C TYR A 36 -8.63 -8.62 12.34
N LEU A 37 -7.68 -7.94 12.99
CA LEU A 37 -7.43 -8.11 14.44
C LEU A 37 -7.97 -6.94 15.27
N GLU A 38 -8.58 -5.93 14.63
CA GLU A 38 -9.18 -4.76 15.28
C GLU A 38 -8.23 -3.98 16.20
N LYS A 39 -6.94 -3.93 15.84
CA LYS A 39 -5.91 -3.23 16.63
C LYS A 39 -5.58 -1.90 15.98
N ASP A 40 -5.79 -0.80 16.71
CA ASP A 40 -5.36 0.56 16.35
C ASP A 40 -5.47 0.89 14.85
N LEU A 41 -6.71 0.81 14.32
CA LEU A 41 -7.02 0.98 12.89
C LEU A 41 -6.27 2.15 12.25
N CYS A 42 -6.29 3.31 12.90
CA CYS A 42 -5.68 4.54 12.40
C CYS A 42 -4.16 4.46 12.26
N ALA A 43 -3.50 3.92 13.28
CA ALA A 43 -2.05 3.78 13.29
C ALA A 43 -1.62 2.74 12.24
N ASN A 44 -2.29 1.60 12.19
CA ASN A 44 -1.92 0.50 11.32
C ASN A 44 -2.18 0.79 9.83
N VAL A 45 -3.32 1.41 9.47
CA VAL A 45 -3.54 1.87 8.09
C VAL A 45 -2.49 2.92 7.68
N GLY A 46 -2.19 3.86 8.56
CA GLY A 46 -1.14 4.86 8.32
C GLY A 46 0.24 4.23 8.10
N GLN A 47 0.61 3.23 8.91
CA GLN A 47 1.87 2.51 8.75
C GLN A 47 1.89 1.64 7.49
N ALA A 48 0.79 0.97 7.14
CA ALA A 48 0.66 0.20 5.90
C ALA A 48 0.91 1.10 4.67
N LEU A 49 0.25 2.27 4.60
CA LEU A 49 0.44 3.23 3.52
C LEU A 49 1.87 3.79 3.42
N LYS A 50 2.53 4.04 4.56
CA LYS A 50 3.95 4.46 4.59
C LYS A 50 4.87 3.33 4.12
N THR A 51 4.61 2.12 4.57
CA THR A 51 5.41 0.92 4.26
C THR A 51 5.28 0.54 2.79
N LEU A 52 4.11 0.73 2.18
CA LEU A 52 3.88 0.48 0.75
C LEU A 52 4.94 1.12 -0.15
N LYS A 53 5.26 2.40 0.06
CA LYS A 53 6.29 3.10 -0.74
C LYS A 53 7.67 2.44 -0.62
N ARG A 54 8.04 2.05 0.60
CA ARG A 54 9.30 1.35 0.87
C ARG A 54 9.32 -0.03 0.21
N LEU A 55 8.19 -0.72 0.26
CA LEU A 55 8.04 -2.03 -0.36
C LEU A 55 8.22 -1.95 -1.89
N GLN A 56 7.55 -1.00 -2.54
CA GLN A 56 7.68 -0.77 -3.98
C GLN A 56 9.15 -0.49 -4.37
N ALA A 57 9.84 0.37 -3.62
CA ALA A 57 11.25 0.66 -3.87
C ALA A 57 12.15 -0.58 -3.69
N SER A 58 11.91 -1.37 -2.64
CA SER A 58 12.68 -2.58 -2.35
C SER A 58 12.48 -3.68 -3.41
N VAL A 59 11.25 -3.85 -3.90
CA VAL A 59 10.95 -4.78 -5.00
C VAL A 59 11.63 -4.34 -6.28
N GLU A 60 11.58 -3.06 -6.61
CA GLU A 60 12.22 -2.52 -7.82
C GLU A 60 13.75 -2.66 -7.76
N GLU A 61 14.36 -2.35 -6.61
CA GLU A 61 15.79 -2.57 -6.42
C GLU A 61 16.16 -4.05 -6.62
N LEU A 62 15.37 -4.97 -6.05
CA LEU A 62 15.64 -6.40 -6.16
C LEU A 62 15.54 -6.89 -7.61
N LYS A 63 14.54 -6.45 -8.39
CA LYS A 63 14.40 -6.75 -9.81
C LYS A 63 15.64 -6.30 -10.60
N ILE A 64 16.05 -5.05 -10.41
CA ILE A 64 17.23 -4.47 -11.07
C ILE A 64 18.50 -5.25 -10.72
N LEU A 65 18.65 -5.71 -9.47
CA LEU A 65 19.80 -6.51 -9.05
C LEU A 65 19.82 -7.89 -9.70
N LEU A 66 18.66 -8.56 -9.81
CA LEU A 66 18.54 -9.86 -10.46
C LEU A 66 18.90 -9.76 -11.95
N GLU A 67 18.40 -8.76 -12.66
CA GLU A 67 18.72 -8.54 -14.08
C GLU A 67 20.22 -8.32 -14.32
N LYS A 68 20.90 -7.65 -13.39
CA LYS A 68 22.33 -7.34 -13.50
C LYS A 68 23.26 -8.48 -13.04
N ALA A 69 22.71 -9.51 -12.40
CA ALA A 69 23.50 -10.60 -11.84
C ALA A 69 23.76 -11.70 -12.88
N LYS A 70 25.00 -11.76 -13.41
CA LYS A 70 25.38 -12.72 -14.45
C LYS A 70 25.57 -14.16 -13.93
N ASN A 71 26.05 -14.34 -12.70
CA ASN A 71 26.42 -15.64 -12.12
C ASN A 71 25.79 -15.82 -10.73
N LEU A 72 24.45 -15.79 -10.65
CA LEU A 72 23.73 -16.01 -9.40
C LEU A 72 23.43 -17.49 -9.20
N PRO A 73 23.59 -18.05 -7.99
CA PRO A 73 23.10 -19.40 -7.69
C PRO A 73 21.59 -19.50 -7.97
N GLU A 74 21.17 -20.56 -8.65
CA GLU A 74 19.77 -20.76 -9.07
C GLU A 74 18.79 -20.73 -7.89
N GLU A 75 19.17 -21.34 -6.77
CA GLU A 75 18.37 -21.32 -5.53
C GLU A 75 18.13 -19.89 -5.01
N LEU A 76 19.16 -19.04 -5.04
CA LEU A 76 19.05 -17.64 -4.61
C LEU A 76 18.18 -16.84 -5.57
N LYS A 77 18.25 -17.14 -6.88
CA LYS A 77 17.40 -16.51 -7.89
C LYS A 77 15.93 -16.84 -7.62
N LYS A 78 15.59 -18.12 -7.47
CA LYS A 78 14.23 -18.57 -7.15
C LYS A 78 13.70 -17.94 -5.87
N GLN A 79 14.49 -17.91 -4.80
CA GLN A 79 14.10 -17.29 -3.53
C GLN A 79 13.78 -15.79 -3.70
N ALA A 80 14.57 -15.07 -4.48
CA ALA A 80 14.33 -13.66 -4.74
C ALA A 80 13.06 -13.43 -5.57
N GLU A 81 12.81 -14.27 -6.58
CA GLU A 81 11.61 -14.23 -7.41
C GLU A 81 10.34 -14.54 -6.61
N GLU A 82 10.37 -15.54 -5.72
CA GLU A 82 9.26 -15.84 -4.80
C GLU A 82 8.94 -14.64 -3.90
N VAL A 83 9.96 -14.01 -3.31
CA VAL A 83 9.78 -12.81 -2.48
C VAL A 83 9.20 -11.65 -3.30
N ILE A 84 9.64 -11.46 -4.54
CA ILE A 84 9.05 -10.45 -5.44
C ILE A 84 7.56 -10.74 -5.67
N ASN A 85 7.22 -12.00 -5.97
CA ASN A 85 5.84 -12.39 -6.26
C ASN A 85 4.92 -12.20 -5.05
N GLU A 86 5.37 -12.59 -3.85
CA GLU A 86 4.62 -12.35 -2.61
C GLU A 86 4.47 -10.86 -2.31
N ALA A 87 5.57 -10.11 -2.39
CA ALA A 87 5.57 -8.67 -2.17
C ALA A 87 4.65 -7.93 -3.16
N GLN A 88 4.59 -8.38 -4.42
CA GLN A 88 3.74 -7.76 -5.43
C GLN A 88 2.24 -7.88 -5.08
N LYS A 89 1.80 -9.02 -4.54
CA LYS A 89 0.43 -9.19 -4.03
C LYS A 89 0.12 -8.21 -2.89
N SER A 90 1.07 -8.00 -1.98
CA SER A 90 0.94 -7.01 -0.90
C SER A 90 0.92 -5.58 -1.45
N ILE A 91 1.73 -5.26 -2.45
CA ILE A 91 1.71 -3.96 -3.15
C ILE A 91 0.35 -3.71 -3.78
N GLU A 92 -0.22 -4.69 -4.49
CA GLU A 92 -1.54 -4.57 -5.13
C GLU A 92 -2.63 -4.23 -4.12
N LYS A 93 -2.66 -4.93 -2.97
CA LYS A 93 -3.57 -4.60 -1.85
C LYS A 93 -3.38 -3.16 -1.37
N GLY A 94 -2.13 -2.73 -1.18
CA GLY A 94 -1.82 -1.38 -0.73
C GLY A 94 -2.21 -0.30 -1.74
N LEU A 95 -2.05 -0.57 -3.04
CA LEU A 95 -2.46 0.33 -4.11
C LEU A 95 -3.98 0.43 -4.20
N GLU A 96 -4.69 -0.68 -4.07
CA GLU A 96 -6.16 -0.69 -4.05
C GLU A 96 -6.71 0.13 -2.87
N MET A 97 -6.14 -0.07 -1.67
CA MET A 97 -6.45 0.76 -0.50
C MET A 97 -6.27 2.25 -0.78
N LYS A 98 -5.11 2.62 -1.34
CA LYS A 98 -4.78 4.01 -1.65
C LYS A 98 -5.69 4.61 -2.72
N ARG A 99 -6.07 3.81 -3.72
CA ARG A 99 -6.97 4.21 -4.80
C ARG A 99 -8.35 4.55 -4.25
N ARG A 100 -8.96 3.64 -3.48
CA ARG A 100 -10.29 3.83 -2.87
C ARG A 100 -10.35 5.07 -1.98
N LEU A 101 -9.33 5.29 -1.15
CA LEU A 101 -9.23 6.49 -0.31
C LEU A 101 -9.14 7.78 -1.14
N LYS A 102 -8.40 7.78 -2.25
CA LYS A 102 -8.30 8.94 -3.15
C LYS A 102 -9.57 9.20 -3.93
N GLU A 103 -10.27 8.16 -4.38
CA GLU A 103 -11.56 8.29 -5.05
C GLU A 103 -12.58 8.96 -4.13
N PHE A 104 -12.66 8.52 -2.87
CA PHE A 104 -13.48 9.17 -1.86
C PHE A 104 -13.09 10.63 -1.62
N GLU A 105 -11.80 10.94 -1.49
CA GLU A 105 -11.32 12.32 -1.35
C GLU A 105 -11.72 13.19 -2.55
N ALA A 106 -11.54 12.69 -3.77
CA ALA A 106 -11.85 13.41 -4.99
C ALA A 106 -13.36 13.68 -5.10
N SER A 107 -14.20 12.66 -4.93
CA SER A 107 -15.66 12.79 -4.98
C SER A 107 -16.17 13.76 -3.91
N SER A 108 -15.66 13.63 -2.68
CA SER A 108 -16.04 14.54 -1.58
C SER A 108 -15.66 15.98 -1.86
N ASN A 109 -14.49 16.21 -2.47
CA ASN A 109 -14.04 17.55 -2.85
C ASN A 109 -14.85 18.16 -3.98
N ILE A 110 -15.30 17.36 -4.95
CA ILE A 110 -16.14 17.82 -6.05
C ILE A 110 -17.51 18.24 -5.51
N TYR A 111 -18.18 17.37 -4.74
CA TYR A 111 -19.48 17.68 -4.13
C TYR A 111 -19.42 18.94 -3.27
N ARG A 112 -18.36 19.08 -2.47
CA ARG A 112 -18.10 20.28 -1.67
C ARG A 112 -18.05 21.57 -2.49
N LYS A 113 -17.46 21.54 -3.68
CA LYS A 113 -17.31 22.73 -4.55
C LYS A 113 -18.59 23.03 -5.33
N ASN A 114 -19.37 22.00 -5.65
CA ASN A 114 -20.59 22.11 -6.43
C ASN A 114 -21.62 21.07 -5.94
N PRO A 115 -22.40 21.40 -4.89
CA PRO A 115 -23.36 20.48 -4.32
C PRO A 115 -24.58 20.34 -5.24
N ASN A 116 -24.70 19.17 -5.86
CA ASN A 116 -25.86 18.77 -6.68
C ASN A 116 -26.08 17.26 -6.55
N GLU A 117 -27.21 16.75 -7.06
CA GLU A 117 -27.57 15.34 -6.89
C GLU A 117 -26.58 14.40 -7.59
N GLU A 118 -26.08 14.75 -8.77
CA GLU A 118 -25.08 13.95 -9.47
C GLU A 118 -23.79 13.78 -8.62
N ASN A 119 -23.29 14.86 -8.05
CA ASN A 119 -22.10 14.84 -7.21
C ASN A 119 -22.36 14.15 -5.86
N ARG A 120 -23.59 14.19 -5.34
CA ARG A 120 -24.01 13.43 -4.17
C ARG A 120 -23.94 11.94 -4.42
N GLU A 121 -24.45 11.47 -5.56
CA GLU A 121 -24.37 10.06 -5.97
C GLU A 121 -22.91 9.60 -6.17
N ARG A 122 -22.04 10.45 -6.71
CA ARG A 122 -20.59 10.16 -6.80
C ARG A 122 -19.95 9.91 -5.43
N VAL A 123 -20.35 10.68 -4.41
CA VAL A 123 -19.86 10.48 -3.03
C VAL A 123 -20.40 9.17 -2.46
N LYS A 124 -21.69 8.88 -2.62
CA LYS A 124 -22.29 7.62 -2.13
C LYS A 124 -21.58 6.39 -2.71
N LYS A 125 -21.37 6.37 -4.03
CA LYS A 125 -20.62 5.29 -4.69
C LYS A 125 -19.18 5.16 -4.18
N ALA A 126 -18.52 6.28 -3.90
CA ALA A 126 -17.18 6.26 -3.32
C ALA A 126 -17.18 5.73 -1.88
N ILE A 127 -18.21 6.00 -1.09
CA ILE A 127 -18.41 5.42 0.25
C ILE A 127 -18.62 3.90 0.15
N GLU A 128 -19.46 3.44 -0.78
CA GLU A 128 -19.64 1.99 -1.02
C GLU A 128 -18.33 1.30 -1.37
N ASN A 129 -17.49 1.94 -2.19
CA ASN A 129 -16.14 1.46 -2.50
C ASN A 129 -15.22 1.42 -1.26
N LEU A 130 -15.54 2.10 -0.16
CA LEU A 130 -14.77 2.00 1.08
C LEU A 130 -15.19 0.82 1.97
N ASN A 131 -16.22 0.05 1.60
CA ASN A 131 -16.55 -1.24 2.23
C ASN A 131 -15.55 -2.33 1.80
N TRP A 132 -14.28 -2.09 2.14
CA TRP A 132 -13.14 -2.94 1.82
C TRP A 132 -12.13 -2.88 2.96
N PRO A 133 -11.42 -3.98 3.27
CA PRO A 133 -11.61 -5.31 2.69
C PRO A 133 -12.96 -5.92 3.09
N SER A 134 -13.58 -6.69 2.21
CA SER A 134 -14.91 -7.30 2.43
C SER A 134 -14.88 -8.42 3.48
N GLU A 135 -13.73 -9.08 3.62
CA GLU A 135 -13.48 -10.18 4.56
C GLU A 135 -13.01 -9.67 5.94
N GLY A 136 -12.77 -8.36 6.10
CA GLY A 136 -12.23 -7.79 7.33
C GLY A 136 -13.32 -7.46 8.34
N ASN A 137 -12.97 -7.51 9.63
CA ASN A 137 -13.80 -6.98 10.71
C ASN A 137 -13.92 -5.45 10.66
N LYS A 138 -12.93 -4.79 10.07
CA LYS A 138 -12.94 -3.34 9.81
C LYS A 138 -12.82 -3.04 8.33
N THR A 139 -13.36 -1.90 7.94
CA THR A 139 -13.35 -1.37 6.57
C THR A 139 -12.58 -0.06 6.45
N LEU A 140 -12.29 0.36 5.23
CA LEU A 140 -11.78 1.69 4.95
C LEU A 140 -12.79 2.78 5.28
N TRP A 141 -14.09 2.47 5.24
CA TRP A 141 -15.11 3.42 5.66
C TRP A 141 -15.00 3.71 7.15
N GLU A 142 -14.86 2.69 7.99
CA GLU A 142 -14.61 2.86 9.43
C GLU A 142 -13.28 3.57 9.69
N TYR A 143 -12.26 3.34 8.87
CA TYR A 143 -11.02 4.12 8.94
C TYR A 143 -11.29 5.59 8.62
N VAL A 144 -12.04 5.93 7.58
CA VAL A 144 -12.37 7.32 7.23
C VAL A 144 -13.19 7.99 8.34
N GLN A 145 -14.12 7.27 8.97
CA GLN A 145 -14.94 7.78 10.06
C GLN A 145 -14.16 7.97 11.37
N SER A 146 -13.40 6.95 11.77
CA SER A 146 -12.76 6.87 13.09
C SER A 146 -11.43 7.60 13.11
N CYS A 147 -10.71 7.52 12.01
CA CYS A 147 -9.38 8.05 11.92
C CYS A 147 -9.46 9.46 11.40
N ASN A 148 -8.75 10.32 12.11
CA ASN A 148 -8.67 11.73 11.83
C ASN A 148 -7.55 12.14 10.83
N PRO A 149 -7.24 11.46 9.70
CA PRO A 149 -6.52 12.12 8.62
C PRO A 149 -7.36 13.23 7.98
N TRP A 150 -8.70 13.18 8.16
CA TRP A 150 -9.65 14.03 7.44
C TRP A 150 -10.42 15.04 8.29
N LYS A 151 -10.37 15.15 9.65
CA LYS A 151 -11.10 16.25 10.34
C LYS A 151 -10.63 17.63 9.90
N LYS A 152 -9.39 17.80 9.41
CA LYS A 152 -8.98 19.10 8.83
C LYS A 152 -9.79 19.46 7.57
N TYR A 153 -10.34 18.46 6.88
CA TYR A 153 -11.13 18.60 5.64
C TYR A 153 -12.64 18.40 5.82
N LEU A 154 -13.08 17.55 6.76
CA LEU A 154 -14.48 17.14 6.99
C LEU A 154 -15.21 17.95 8.08
N LYS A 155 -14.53 18.58 9.05
CA LYS A 155 -15.14 19.25 10.23
C LYS A 155 -15.96 20.53 9.91
N LYS A 156 -16.30 20.77 8.64
CA LYS A 156 -17.17 21.87 8.19
C LYS A 156 -18.15 21.47 7.07
N ARG A 157 -18.15 20.22 6.56
CA ARG A 157 -18.44 20.05 5.11
C ARG A 157 -19.29 18.87 4.66
N ILE A 158 -19.62 17.92 5.52
CA ILE A 158 -20.62 16.89 5.21
C ILE A 158 -21.32 16.56 6.52
N ASP A 159 -22.42 17.28 6.79
CA ASP A 159 -23.48 16.73 7.63
C ASP A 159 -24.32 15.88 6.69
N PHE A 160 -24.25 14.55 6.86
CA PHE A 160 -25.27 13.64 6.34
C PHE A 160 -26.36 13.50 7.39
#